data_AF-A0A287D094-F1
#
_entry.id   AF-A0A287D094-F1
#
_cell.length_a   1.000
_cell.length_b   1.000
_cell.length_c   1.000
_cell.angle_alpha   90.00
_cell.angle_beta   90.00
_cell.angle_gamma   90.00
#
_symmetry.space_group_name_H-M   'P 1'
#
loop_
_entity.id
_entity.type
_entity.pdbx_description
1 polymer ?
#
loop_
_entity_poly.entity_id
_entity_poly.type
_entity_poly.pdbx_seq_one_letter_code
_entity_poly.pdbx_strand_id
1 'polypeptide(L)'
;MKKPCPVQIVLAHEDDHNFELDEEALEQILLQEHIRDLNIVCGGDKPYIAPSDLERKHLDLKEVALKQFRSVKKMGGDEFCRRYQDQLEAEIEETYANFIKHNDGKNIFYAARTPATLFAVMFAMYIISGLTGFIGLNSIAVLCNLVMGLALTSLCTWAYVKYSGEFREIGTMIDQIAETLWEQVGIYLLVFHQAVNSCPASIY
;
A
#
# COMPACT_ATOMS: atom_id res chain seq x y z
N MET A 1 -14.90 -15.87 -28.05
CA MET A 1 -13.68 -16.69 -27.86
C MET A 1 -12.97 -16.77 -29.20
N LYS A 2 -11.82 -16.09 -29.35
CA LYS A 2 -11.02 -16.09 -30.59
C LYS A 2 -10.32 -17.45 -30.70
N LYS A 3 -10.42 -18.14 -31.83
CA LYS A 3 -9.76 -19.44 -32.03
C LYS A 3 -8.23 -19.25 -31.98
N PRO A 4 -7.47 -20.15 -31.33
CA PRO A 4 -6.01 -20.09 -31.35
C PRO A 4 -5.52 -20.30 -32.78
N CYS A 5 -4.84 -19.30 -33.34
CA CYS A 5 -4.19 -19.37 -34.64
C CYS A 5 -2.67 -19.21 -34.44
N PRO A 6 -1.85 -19.91 -35.24
CA PRO A 6 -0.40 -19.71 -35.20
C PRO A 6 -0.07 -18.25 -35.53
N VAL A 7 0.76 -17.62 -34.70
CA VAL A 7 1.23 -16.25 -34.92
C VAL A 7 2.63 -16.32 -35.50
N GLN A 8 2.83 -15.63 -36.63
CA GLN A 8 4.10 -15.54 -37.31
C GLN A 8 4.94 -14.47 -36.60
N ILE A 9 5.96 -14.91 -35.85
CA ILE A 9 6.83 -14.04 -35.05
C ILE A 9 8.07 -13.60 -35.87
N VAL A 10 8.28 -14.18 -37.05
CA VAL A 10 9.45 -13.91 -37.90
C VAL A 10 8.98 -13.37 -39.25
N LEU A 11 9.38 -12.15 -39.56
CA LEU A 11 9.31 -11.52 -40.87
C LEU A 11 10.57 -11.89 -41.65
N ALA A 12 10.40 -12.59 -42.76
CA ALA A 12 11.49 -12.88 -43.68
C ALA A 12 11.53 -11.76 -44.73
N HIS A 13 12.59 -10.97 -44.77
CA HIS A 13 12.83 -10.05 -45.87
C HIS A 13 13.53 -10.81 -47.01
N GLU A 14 12.84 -10.97 -48.14
CA GLU A 14 13.30 -11.76 -49.29
C GLU A 14 14.60 -11.21 -49.93
N ASP A 15 14.92 -9.93 -49.69
CA ASP A 15 16.02 -9.22 -50.35
C ASP A 15 17.37 -9.30 -49.60
N ASP A 16 17.38 -9.53 -48.28
CA ASP A 16 18.58 -9.41 -47.43
C ASP A 16 18.97 -10.69 -46.67
N HIS A 17 18.27 -11.81 -46.89
CA HIS A 17 18.44 -13.06 -46.11
C HIS A 17 18.39 -12.84 -44.59
N ASN A 18 17.75 -11.76 -44.15
CA ASN A 18 17.64 -11.40 -42.74
C ASN A 18 16.24 -11.74 -42.24
N PHE A 19 16.20 -12.35 -41.07
CA PHE A 19 14.98 -12.68 -40.35
C PHE A 19 14.80 -11.63 -39.26
N GLU A 20 13.82 -10.74 -39.40
CA GLU A 20 13.46 -9.78 -38.36
C GLU A 20 12.29 -10.32 -37.55
N LEU A 21 12.37 -10.15 -36.23
CA LEU A 21 11.29 -10.54 -35.34
C LEU A 21 10.22 -9.46 -35.36
N ASP A 22 8.95 -9.84 -35.46
CA ASP A 22 7.84 -8.93 -35.20
C ASP A 22 7.73 -8.76 -33.67
N GLU A 23 8.54 -7.82 -33.15
CA GLU A 23 8.62 -7.51 -31.73
C GLU A 23 7.26 -7.07 -31.18
N GLU A 24 6.47 -6.33 -31.96
CA GLU A 24 5.14 -5.85 -31.58
C GLU A 24 4.12 -6.99 -31.41
N ALA A 25 4.13 -7.99 -32.30
CA ALA A 25 3.26 -9.15 -32.22
C ALA A 25 3.59 -10.04 -31.01
N LEU A 26 4.88 -10.15 -30.66
CA LEU A 26 5.34 -10.88 -29.47
C LEU A 26 5.00 -10.10 -28.19
N GLU A 27 5.19 -8.78 -28.19
CA GLU A 27 4.80 -7.88 -27.10
C GLU A 27 3.30 -7.98 -26.84
N GLN A 28 2.43 -7.90 -27.85
CA GLN A 28 0.98 -7.95 -27.66
C GLN A 28 0.48 -9.27 -27.05
N ILE A 29 1.11 -10.39 -27.38
CA ILE A 29 0.74 -11.70 -26.83
C ILE A 29 1.19 -11.83 -25.39
N LEU A 30 2.38 -11.32 -25.07
CA LEU A 30 2.91 -11.36 -23.71
C LEU A 30 2.20 -10.34 -22.81
N LEU A 31 2.03 -9.07 -23.24
CA LEU A 31 1.46 -7.93 -22.50
C LEU A 31 -0.02 -8.08 -22.13
N GLN A 32 -0.84 -8.77 -22.92
CA GLN A 32 -2.29 -8.82 -22.68
C GLN A 32 -2.69 -9.62 -21.42
N GLU A 33 -1.90 -10.60 -20.99
CA GLU A 33 -2.22 -11.43 -19.82
C GLU A 33 -1.47 -11.03 -18.55
N HIS A 34 -0.16 -10.73 -18.62
CA HIS A 34 0.63 -10.46 -17.42
C HIS A 34 0.31 -9.11 -16.76
N ILE A 35 0.00 -8.06 -17.54
CA ILE A 35 -0.42 -6.76 -17.00
C ILE A 35 -1.81 -6.88 -16.36
N ARG A 36 -2.68 -7.72 -16.91
CA ARG A 36 -4.07 -7.81 -16.45
C ARG A 36 -4.14 -8.38 -15.04
N ASP A 37 -3.40 -9.44 -14.73
CA ASP A 37 -3.48 -10.08 -13.41
C ASP A 37 -2.72 -9.32 -12.31
N LEU A 38 -1.56 -8.71 -12.60
CA LEU A 38 -0.86 -7.88 -11.60
C LEU A 38 -1.65 -6.61 -11.26
N ASN A 39 -2.25 -5.96 -12.25
CA ASN A 39 -3.03 -4.74 -12.05
C ASN A 39 -4.37 -5.06 -11.35
N ILE A 40 -4.92 -6.26 -11.56
CA ILE A 40 -6.07 -6.74 -10.79
C ILE A 40 -5.69 -7.01 -9.34
N VAL A 41 -4.50 -7.51 -9.01
CA VAL A 41 -4.13 -7.83 -7.62
C VAL A 41 -3.70 -6.60 -6.81
N CYS A 42 -3.09 -5.59 -7.45
CA CYS A 42 -2.47 -4.43 -6.78
C CYS A 42 -3.00 -3.06 -7.25
N GLY A 43 -4.13 -3.02 -7.96
CA GLY A 43 -4.75 -1.77 -8.40
C GLY A 43 -5.00 -0.77 -7.28
N GLY A 44 -5.05 0.52 -7.62
CA GLY A 44 -5.12 1.68 -6.71
C GLY A 44 -6.09 1.54 -5.53
N ASP A 45 -7.21 0.85 -5.74
CA ASP A 45 -8.33 0.68 -4.80
C ASP A 45 -8.18 -0.50 -3.81
N LYS A 46 -7.06 -1.24 -3.82
CA LYS A 46 -6.89 -2.42 -2.95
C LYS A 46 -6.11 -2.13 -1.66
N PRO A 47 -6.50 -2.74 -0.52
CA PRO A 47 -5.89 -2.51 0.78
C PRO A 47 -4.45 -3.05 0.85
N TYR A 48 -3.67 -2.56 1.81
CA TYR A 48 -2.28 -2.96 2.06
C TYR A 48 -2.11 -4.48 2.07
N ILE A 49 -1.14 -4.97 1.29
CA ILE A 49 -0.73 -6.38 1.26
C ILE A 49 0.60 -6.50 2.00
N ALA A 50 0.72 -7.50 2.86
CA ALA A 50 1.95 -7.77 3.60
C ALA A 50 3.09 -8.14 2.62
N PRO A 51 4.36 -7.77 2.91
CA PRO A 51 5.48 -8.00 1.99
C PRO A 51 5.67 -9.48 1.63
N SER A 52 5.45 -10.39 2.59
CA SER A 52 5.52 -11.84 2.38
C SER A 52 4.46 -12.37 1.42
N ASP A 53 3.24 -11.82 1.48
CA ASP A 53 2.14 -12.21 0.60
C ASP A 53 2.30 -11.61 -0.80
N LEU A 54 2.86 -10.41 -0.88
CA LEU A 54 3.19 -9.74 -2.13
C LEU A 54 4.32 -10.47 -2.87
N GLU A 55 5.38 -10.83 -2.15
CA GLU A 55 6.51 -11.60 -2.68
C GLU A 55 6.05 -12.97 -3.18
N ARG A 56 5.23 -13.69 -2.41
CA ARG A 56 4.71 -14.99 -2.83
C ARG A 56 3.90 -14.89 -4.12
N LYS A 57 3.00 -13.90 -4.23
CA LYS A 57 2.24 -13.68 -5.47
C LYS A 57 3.12 -13.25 -6.62
N HIS A 58 4.16 -12.46 -6.37
CA HIS A 58 5.14 -12.08 -7.38
C HIS A 58 5.88 -13.31 -7.91
N LEU A 59 6.36 -14.19 -7.03
CA LEU A 59 7.04 -15.43 -7.41
C LEU A 59 6.12 -16.35 -8.22
N ASP A 60 4.86 -16.53 -7.79
CA ASP A 60 3.87 -17.33 -8.53
C ASP A 60 3.63 -16.75 -9.94
N LEU A 61 3.48 -15.43 -10.08
CA LEU A 61 3.27 -14.75 -11.36
C LEU A 61 4.50 -14.82 -12.26
N LYS A 62 5.70 -14.65 -11.69
CA LYS A 62 6.98 -14.80 -12.39
C LYS A 62 7.12 -16.21 -12.96
N GLU A 63 6.79 -17.24 -12.17
CA GLU A 63 6.86 -18.63 -12.63
C GLU A 63 5.88 -18.90 -13.77
N VAL A 64 4.64 -18.41 -13.66
CA VAL A 64 3.63 -18.53 -14.72
C VAL A 64 4.09 -17.85 -16.01
N ALA A 65 4.60 -16.62 -15.92
CA ALA A 65 5.11 -15.86 -17.07
C ALA A 65 6.28 -16.58 -17.76
N LEU A 66 7.25 -17.10 -16.99
CA LEU A 66 8.38 -17.84 -17.54
C LEU A 66 7.95 -19.16 -18.17
N LYS A 67 6.98 -19.87 -17.58
CA LYS A 67 6.46 -21.12 -18.14
C LYS A 67 5.72 -20.87 -19.45
N GLN A 68 4.91 -19.81 -19.52
CA GLN A 68 4.22 -19.39 -20.73
C GLN A 68 5.23 -19.00 -21.82
N PHE A 69 6.23 -18.19 -21.47
CA PHE A 69 7.32 -17.83 -22.38
C PHE A 69 8.05 -19.06 -22.93
N ARG A 70 8.30 -20.08 -22.11
CA ARG A 70 8.95 -21.34 -22.57
C ARG A 70 8.03 -22.24 -23.39
N SER A 71 6.70 -22.15 -23.22
CA SER A 71 5.74 -22.97 -23.96
C SER A 71 5.50 -22.52 -25.40
N VAL A 72 5.79 -21.26 -25.72
CA VAL A 72 5.71 -20.74 -27.08
C VAL A 72 6.85 -21.30 -27.90
N LYS A 73 6.53 -21.92 -29.04
CA LYS A 73 7.50 -22.51 -29.96
C LYS A 73 8.26 -21.39 -30.66
N LYS A 74 9.53 -21.19 -30.30
CA LYS A 74 10.37 -20.11 -30.81
C LYS A 74 11.21 -20.58 -31.99
N MET A 75 11.33 -19.73 -33.01
CA MET A 75 12.30 -19.88 -34.10
C MET A 75 13.33 -18.75 -33.93
N GLY A 76 14.61 -19.09 -33.88
CA GLY A 76 15.71 -18.20 -33.47
C GLY A 76 16.52 -18.85 -32.36
N GLY A 77 17.84 -18.95 -32.55
CA GLY A 77 18.73 -19.77 -31.69
C GLY A 77 18.66 -19.47 -30.20
N ASP A 78 19.20 -20.39 -29.39
CA ASP A 78 19.07 -20.38 -27.92
C ASP A 78 19.59 -19.08 -27.25
N GLU A 79 20.57 -18.40 -27.86
CA GLU A 79 21.11 -17.13 -27.35
C GLU A 79 20.12 -15.96 -27.46
N PHE A 80 19.34 -15.88 -28.54
CA PHE A 80 18.30 -14.86 -28.69
C PHE A 80 17.18 -15.09 -27.68
N CYS A 81 16.73 -16.34 -27.55
CA CYS A 81 15.71 -16.72 -26.57
C CYS A 81 16.11 -16.37 -25.13
N ARG A 82 17.40 -16.55 -24.77
CA ARG A 82 17.93 -16.20 -23.45
C ARG A 82 17.89 -14.69 -23.19
N ARG A 83 18.32 -13.86 -24.13
CA ARG A 83 18.34 -12.41 -23.95
C ARG A 83 16.95 -11.82 -23.69
N TYR A 84 15.94 -12.31 -24.39
CA TYR A 84 14.54 -11.91 -24.14
C TYR A 84 14.01 -12.48 -22.82
N GLN A 85 14.44 -13.68 -22.41
CA GLN A 85 14.10 -14.20 -21.09
C GLN A 85 14.65 -13.29 -19.98
N ASP A 86 15.91 -12.87 -20.10
CA ASP A 86 16.57 -12.00 -19.15
C ASP A 86 15.93 -10.61 -19.11
N GLN A 87 15.52 -10.06 -20.27
CA GLN A 87 14.76 -8.80 -20.34
C GLN A 87 13.39 -8.91 -19.67
N LEU A 88 12.64 -9.99 -19.95
CA LEU A 88 11.33 -10.22 -19.33
C LEU A 88 11.45 -10.36 -17.81
N GLU A 89 12.46 -11.09 -17.34
CA GLU A 89 12.73 -11.23 -15.91
C GLU A 89 13.10 -9.88 -15.29
N ALA A 90 13.94 -9.07 -15.93
CA ALA A 90 14.30 -7.74 -15.46
C ALA A 90 13.09 -6.79 -15.37
N GLU A 91 12.19 -6.81 -16.35
CA GLU A 91 10.99 -5.96 -16.37
C GLU A 91 9.97 -6.38 -15.28
N ILE A 92 9.82 -7.68 -15.04
CA ILE A 92 9.00 -8.23 -13.96
C ILE A 92 9.53 -7.79 -12.59
N GLU A 93 10.85 -7.85 -12.40
CA GLU A 93 11.53 -7.41 -11.17
C GLU A 93 11.42 -5.89 -10.97
N GLU A 94 11.59 -5.10 -12.03
CA GLU A 94 11.44 -3.64 -11.99
C GLU A 94 10.00 -3.24 -11.63
N THR A 95 9.02 -3.90 -12.24
CA THR A 95 7.61 -3.69 -11.95
C THR A 95 7.28 -4.02 -10.49
N TYR A 96 7.83 -5.12 -9.96
CA TYR A 96 7.69 -5.49 -8.55
C TYR A 96 8.32 -4.46 -7.60
N ALA A 97 9.51 -3.96 -7.92
CA ALA A 97 10.17 -2.90 -7.14
C ALA A 97 9.33 -1.61 -7.12
N ASN A 98 8.69 -1.27 -8.25
CA ASN A 98 7.78 -0.14 -8.35
C ASN A 98 6.50 -0.36 -7.51
N PHE A 99 5.95 -1.58 -7.47
CA PHE A 99 4.83 -1.94 -6.61
C PHE A 99 5.17 -1.88 -5.12
N ILE A 100 6.35 -2.33 -4.70
CA ILE A 100 6.81 -2.20 -3.31
C ILE A 100 6.84 -0.74 -2.91
N LYS A 101 7.48 0.13 -3.71
CA LYS A 101 7.54 1.57 -3.44
C LYS A 101 6.15 2.20 -3.34
N HIS A 102 5.22 1.80 -4.21
CA HIS A 102 3.86 2.30 -4.18
C HIS A 102 3.08 1.79 -2.96
N ASN A 103 3.26 0.54 -2.56
CA ASN A 103 2.65 -0.07 -1.38
C ASN A 103 3.19 0.56 -0.08
N ASP A 104 4.49 0.82 -0.01
CA ASP A 104 5.14 1.49 1.11
C ASP A 104 4.67 2.95 1.25
N GLY A 105 4.47 3.65 0.13
CA GLY A 105 3.90 5.00 0.12
C GLY A 105 2.49 5.06 0.69
N LYS A 106 1.64 4.06 0.40
CA LYS A 106 0.29 3.94 1.00
C LYS A 106 0.36 3.65 2.50
N ASN A 107 1.35 2.88 2.95
CA ASN A 107 1.55 2.54 4.36
C ASN A 107 2.00 3.76 5.18
N ILE A 108 2.82 4.67 4.64
CA ILE A 108 3.25 5.89 5.37
C ILE A 108 2.05 6.81 5.67
N PHE A 109 1.13 7.01 4.73
CA PHE A 109 -0.05 7.86 4.96
C PHE A 109 -1.06 7.26 5.94
N TYR A 110 -1.17 5.93 6.00
CA TYR A 110 -2.01 5.25 7.00
C TYR A 110 -1.29 5.22 8.36
N ALA A 111 -0.01 4.86 8.39
CA ALA A 111 0.80 4.76 9.61
C ALA A 111 1.16 6.12 10.23
N ALA A 112 1.08 7.24 9.51
CA ALA A 112 1.29 8.57 10.07
C ALA A 112 0.08 9.08 10.89
N ARG A 113 -1.10 8.47 10.75
CA ARG A 113 -2.30 8.86 11.50
C ARG A 113 -2.21 8.47 12.97
N THR A 114 -1.72 7.27 13.27
CA THR A 114 -1.54 6.77 14.65
C THR A 114 -0.65 7.67 15.51
N PRO A 115 0.56 8.08 15.10
CA PRO A 115 1.33 9.03 15.88
C PRO A 115 0.64 10.40 15.96
N ALA A 116 0.05 10.90 14.87
CA ALA A 116 -0.64 12.19 14.88
C ALA A 116 -1.83 12.25 15.86
N THR A 117 -2.65 11.19 15.90
CA THR A 117 -3.80 11.06 16.82
C THR A 117 -3.33 11.00 18.27
N LEU A 118 -2.33 10.17 18.59
CA LEU A 118 -1.79 10.06 19.95
C LEU A 118 -1.16 11.38 20.41
N PHE A 119 -0.43 12.09 19.52
CA PHE A 119 0.06 13.44 19.82
C PHE A 119 -1.07 14.44 20.08
N ALA A 120 -2.13 14.43 19.27
CA ALA A 120 -3.28 15.30 19.48
C ALA A 120 -3.98 15.02 20.81
N VAL A 121 -4.17 13.75 21.18
CA VAL A 121 -4.75 13.35 22.48
C VAL A 121 -3.87 13.78 23.64
N MET A 122 -2.56 13.57 23.56
CA MET A 122 -1.61 14.02 24.59
C MET A 122 -1.66 15.54 24.77
N PHE A 123 -1.67 16.29 23.65
CA PHE A 123 -1.76 17.75 23.68
C PHE A 123 -3.08 18.22 24.30
N ALA A 124 -4.23 17.68 23.87
CA ALA A 124 -5.53 18.04 24.41
C ALA A 124 -5.63 17.75 25.92
N MET A 125 -5.20 16.56 26.35
CA MET A 125 -5.21 16.17 27.76
C MET A 125 -4.26 17.02 28.60
N TYR A 126 -3.15 17.50 28.05
CA TYR A 126 -2.24 18.42 28.73
C TYR A 126 -2.89 19.77 29.00
N ILE A 127 -3.57 20.34 28.00
CA ILE A 127 -4.31 21.61 28.17
C ILE A 127 -5.43 21.44 29.20
N ILE A 128 -6.21 20.36 29.13
CA ILE A 128 -7.31 20.08 30.07
C ILE A 128 -6.77 19.89 31.49
N SER A 129 -5.68 19.12 31.66
CA SER A 129 -5.03 18.91 32.95
C SER A 129 -4.57 20.23 33.57
N GLY A 130 -3.95 21.11 32.76
CA GLY A 130 -3.53 22.45 33.18
C GLY A 130 -4.70 23.30 33.67
N LEU A 131 -5.75 23.46 32.85
CA LEU A 131 -6.94 24.25 33.20
C LEU A 131 -7.64 23.73 34.46
N THR A 132 -7.74 22.42 34.58
CA THR A 132 -8.42 21.76 35.71
C THR A 132 -7.61 21.87 37.01
N GLY A 133 -6.28 21.88 36.90
CA GLY A 133 -5.37 22.18 38.00
C GLY A 133 -5.53 23.61 38.53
N PHE A 134 -5.75 24.59 37.65
CA PHE A 134 -6.03 25.98 38.05
C PHE A 134 -7.35 26.14 38.81
N ILE A 135 -8.37 25.34 38.47
CA ILE A 135 -9.68 25.33 39.16
C ILE A 135 -9.57 24.63 40.54
N GLY A 136 -8.51 23.84 40.77
CA GLY A 136 -8.30 23.08 42.02
C GLY A 136 -8.91 21.67 42.00
N LEU A 137 -9.34 21.17 40.84
CA LEU A 137 -9.95 19.84 40.67
C LEU A 137 -8.86 18.76 40.48
N ASN A 138 -8.06 18.55 41.53
CA ASN A 138 -6.87 17.68 41.48
C ASN A 138 -7.15 16.24 41.02
N SER A 139 -8.30 15.66 41.39
CA SER A 139 -8.65 14.30 40.98
C SER A 139 -8.76 14.16 39.45
N ILE A 140 -9.33 15.16 38.78
CA ILE A 140 -9.50 15.15 37.32
C ILE A 140 -8.15 15.39 36.64
N ALA A 141 -7.32 16.30 37.17
CA ALA A 141 -5.97 16.53 36.64
C ALA A 141 -5.10 15.25 36.70
N VAL A 142 -5.19 14.48 37.80
CA VAL A 142 -4.50 13.18 37.92
C VAL A 142 -4.99 12.17 36.88
N LEU A 143 -6.31 12.09 36.65
CA LEU A 143 -6.86 11.21 35.60
C LEU A 143 -6.38 11.61 34.21
N CYS A 144 -6.38 12.90 33.87
CA CYS A 144 -5.88 13.40 32.59
C CYS A 144 -4.39 13.09 32.40
N ASN A 145 -3.57 13.23 33.45
CA ASN A 145 -2.15 12.88 33.40
C ASN A 145 -1.91 11.37 33.25
N LEU A 146 -2.76 10.53 33.86
CA LEU A 146 -2.72 9.07 33.64
C LEU A 146 -3.04 8.71 32.19
N VAL A 147 -4.10 9.30 31.61
CA VAL A 147 -4.47 9.07 30.20
C VAL A 147 -3.34 9.52 29.27
N MET A 148 -2.70 10.64 29.56
CA MET A 148 -1.53 11.10 28.82
C MET A 148 -0.36 10.10 28.91
N GLY A 149 -0.06 9.57 30.10
CA GLY A 149 0.97 8.55 30.29
C GLY A 149 0.68 7.25 29.53
N LEU A 150 -0.58 6.83 29.47
CA LEU A 150 -1.02 5.67 28.68
C LEU A 150 -0.87 5.93 27.17
N ALA A 151 -1.21 7.13 26.69
CA ALA A 151 -1.00 7.50 25.29
C ALA A 151 0.49 7.52 24.91
N LEU A 152 1.35 8.03 25.80
CA LEU A 152 2.80 8.09 25.57
C LEU A 152 3.43 6.68 25.56
N THR A 153 3.07 5.83 26.52
CA THR A 153 3.54 4.44 26.54
C THR A 153 3.06 3.67 25.30
N SER A 154 1.81 3.88 24.87
CA SER A 154 1.28 3.31 23.62
C SER A 154 2.04 3.79 22.39
N LEU A 155 2.42 5.08 22.32
CA LEU A 155 3.24 5.61 21.24
C LEU A 155 4.64 4.98 21.22
N CYS A 156 5.27 4.80 22.38
CA CYS A 156 6.55 4.12 22.50
C CYS A 156 6.46 2.66 22.07
N THR A 157 5.41 1.94 22.49
CA THR A 157 5.15 0.55 22.07
C THR A 157 4.90 0.48 20.56
N TRP A 158 4.14 1.41 19.99
CA TRP A 158 3.90 1.48 18.56
C TRP A 158 5.19 1.73 17.76
N ALA A 159 6.02 2.69 18.21
CA ALA A 159 7.31 2.98 17.61
C ALA A 159 8.26 1.78 17.70
N TYR A 160 8.25 1.07 18.84
CA TYR A 160 9.02 -0.16 19.02
C TYR A 160 8.57 -1.27 18.08
N VAL A 161 7.27 -1.52 17.94
CA VAL A 161 6.74 -2.54 17.01
C VAL A 161 7.09 -2.19 15.56
N LYS A 162 7.01 -0.91 15.18
CA LYS A 162 7.42 -0.46 13.83
C LYS A 162 8.93 -0.58 13.58
N TYR A 163 9.76 -0.33 14.58
CA TYR A 163 11.22 -0.43 14.45
C TYR A 163 11.73 -1.87 14.52
N SER A 164 11.19 -2.67 15.45
CA SER A 164 11.64 -4.04 15.71
C SER A 164 10.99 -5.08 14.80
N GLY A 165 9.80 -4.81 14.26
CA GLY A 165 9.04 -5.76 13.43
C GLY A 165 8.44 -6.96 14.16
N GLU A 166 8.82 -7.18 15.43
CA GLU A 166 8.30 -8.21 16.35
C GLU A 166 6.93 -7.79 16.93
N PHE A 167 6.06 -8.76 17.25
CA PHE A 167 4.73 -8.55 17.86
C PHE A 167 3.83 -7.54 17.12
N ARG A 168 3.69 -7.71 15.80
CA ARG A 168 2.86 -6.84 14.93
C ARG A 168 1.41 -6.70 15.41
N GLU A 169 0.86 -7.72 16.08
CA GLU A 169 -0.50 -7.72 16.64
C GLU A 169 -0.74 -6.57 17.63
N ILE A 170 0.26 -6.24 18.46
CA ILE A 170 0.16 -5.14 19.43
C ILE A 170 0.12 -3.79 18.68
N GLY A 171 0.95 -3.65 17.65
CA GLY A 171 0.93 -2.46 16.78
C GLY A 171 -0.42 -2.26 16.11
N THR A 172 -1.02 -3.34 15.59
CA THR A 172 -2.34 -3.28 14.94
C THR A 172 -3.46 -2.91 15.91
N MET A 173 -3.40 -3.36 17.18
CA MET A 173 -4.38 -2.94 18.18
C MET A 173 -4.27 -1.44 18.49
N ILE A 174 -3.05 -0.92 18.57
CA ILE A 174 -2.83 0.53 18.78
C ILE A 174 -3.35 1.34 17.59
N ASP A 175 -3.10 0.88 16.36
CA ASP A 175 -3.61 1.51 15.15
C ASP A 175 -5.16 1.55 15.13
N GLN A 176 -5.83 0.45 15.51
CA GLN A 176 -7.29 0.41 15.61
C GLN A 176 -7.85 1.40 16.65
N ILE A 177 -7.23 1.47 17.84
CA ILE A 177 -7.64 2.41 18.88
C ILE A 177 -7.45 3.85 18.40
N ALA A 178 -6.30 4.15 17.78
CA ALA A 178 -6.04 5.46 17.20
C ALA A 178 -7.06 5.85 16.12
N GLU A 179 -7.46 4.91 15.26
CA GLU A 179 -8.47 5.13 14.23
C GLU A 179 -9.84 5.45 14.83
N THR A 180 -10.27 4.70 15.85
CA THR A 180 -11.54 5.01 16.54
C THR A 180 -11.52 6.37 17.24
N LEU A 181 -10.38 6.77 17.83
CA LEU A 181 -10.21 8.09 18.42
C LEU A 181 -10.22 9.19 17.36
N TRP A 182 -9.58 8.97 16.22
CA TRP A 182 -9.57 9.91 15.09
C TRP A 182 -10.98 10.16 14.57
N GLU A 183 -11.76 9.09 14.35
CA GLU A 183 -13.13 9.18 13.89
C GLU A 183 -14.02 9.89 14.91
N GLN A 184 -13.88 9.56 16.20
CA GLN A 184 -14.62 10.26 17.25
C GLN A 184 -14.33 11.75 17.26
N VAL A 185 -13.05 12.17 17.22
CA VAL A 185 -12.68 13.59 17.17
C VAL A 185 -13.23 14.26 15.91
N GLY A 186 -13.18 13.61 14.75
CA GLY A 186 -13.75 14.11 13.49
C GLY A 186 -15.27 14.29 13.57
N ILE A 187 -15.98 13.33 14.15
CA ILE A 187 -17.43 13.40 14.37
C ILE A 187 -17.76 14.50 15.37
N TYR A 188 -17.05 14.62 16.50
CA TYR A 188 -17.26 15.72 17.45
C TYR A 188 -17.04 17.08 16.80
N LEU A 189 -16.03 17.23 15.94
CA LEU A 189 -15.78 18.47 15.22
C LEU A 189 -16.90 18.79 14.23
N LEU A 190 -17.39 17.78 13.48
CA LEU A 190 -18.51 17.93 12.55
C LEU A 190 -19.82 18.25 13.28
N VAL A 191 -20.12 17.54 14.36
CA VAL A 191 -21.31 17.77 15.20
C VAL A 191 -21.22 19.13 15.88
N PHE A 192 -20.05 19.54 16.38
CA PHE A 192 -19.84 20.87 16.94
C PHE A 192 -19.99 21.96 15.87
N HIS A 193 -19.42 21.77 14.68
CA HIS A 193 -19.58 22.69 13.56
C HIS A 193 -21.04 22.79 13.11
N GLN A 194 -21.76 21.67 13.04
CA GLN A 194 -23.20 21.68 12.77
C GLN A 194 -23.99 22.33 13.91
N ALA A 195 -23.65 22.09 15.18
CA ALA A 195 -24.30 22.70 16.33
C ALA A 195 -24.09 24.22 16.39
N VAL A 196 -22.88 24.69 16.09
CA VAL A 196 -22.55 26.12 15.98
C VAL A 196 -23.30 26.77 14.81
N ASN A 197 -23.38 26.10 13.65
CA ASN A 197 -24.09 26.64 12.48
C ASN A 197 -25.61 26.45 12.51
N SER A 198 -26.13 25.57 13.37
CA SER A 198 -27.56 25.36 13.60
C SER A 198 -28.10 26.21 14.75
N CYS A 199 -27.26 26.98 15.45
CA CYS A 199 -27.71 27.97 16.40
C CYS A 199 -28.35 29.13 15.62
N PRO A 200 -29.68 29.32 15.68
CA PRO A 200 -30.30 30.43 14.98
C PRO A 200 -29.73 31.71 15.61
N ALA A 201 -29.23 32.61 14.76
CA ALA A 201 -29.03 34.00 15.13
C ALA A 201 -30.38 34.57 15.56
N SER A 202 -30.72 34.39 16.82
CA SER A 202 -31.88 34.97 17.46
C SER A 202 -31.38 35.68 18.70
N ILE A 203 -31.50 37.01 18.65
CA ILE A 203 -31.42 37.99 19.75
C ILE A 203 -29.95 38.37 20.06
N TYR A 204 -29.40 39.51 19.63
CA TYR A 204 -29.89 40.89 19.42
C TYR A 204 -29.26 41.53 18.17
#